data_AF-A0A7V4JGE8-F1
#
_entry.id   AF-A0A7V4JGE8-F1
#
_cell.length_a   1.000
_cell.length_b   1.000
_cell.length_c   1.000
_cell.angle_alpha   90.00
_cell.angle_beta   90.00
_cell.angle_gamma   90.00
#
_symmetry.space_group_name_H-M   'P 1'
#
loop_
_entity.id
_entity.type
_entity.pdbx_description
1 polymer ?
#
loop_
_entity_poly.entity_id
_entity_poly.type
_entity_poly.pdbx_seq_one_letter_code
_entity_poly.pdbx_strand_id
1 'polypeptide(L)' 'MRRFLKIFGIVTFLGSLAAGAYFLARLRSRRPQVELYFDDGSMLALAGNAPEAAPFVSHAAEILKASPVTR' A
#
# COMPACT_ATOMS: atom_id res chain seq x y z
N MET A 1 -14.95 -11.34 -37.83
CA MET A 1 -14.34 -10.13 -37.21
C MET A 1 -15.19 -9.48 -36.11
N ARG A 2 -16.44 -9.04 -36.36
CA ARG A 2 -17.23 -8.30 -35.35
C ARG A 2 -17.43 -9.03 -34.00
N ARG A 3 -17.66 -10.34 -33.99
CA ARG A 3 -17.80 -11.12 -32.75
C ARG A 3 -16.49 -11.19 -31.95
N PHE A 4 -15.37 -11.35 -32.64
CA PHE A 4 -14.04 -11.38 -32.03
C PHE A 4 -13.70 -10.05 -31.36
N LEU A 5 -14.00 -8.93 -32.04
CA LEU A 5 -13.79 -7.58 -31.49
C LEU A 5 -14.62 -7.33 -30.23
N LYS A 6 -15.88 -7.81 -30.19
CA LYS A 6 -16.74 -7.70 -29.00
C LYS A 6 -16.19 -8.51 -27.83
N ILE A 7 -15.78 -9.76 -28.08
CA ILE A 7 -15.20 -10.63 -27.05
C ILE A 7 -13.91 -10.01 -26.51
N PHE A 8 -13.04 -9.55 -27.41
CA PHE A 8 -11.82 -8.84 -27.03
C PHE A 8 -12.13 -7.63 -26.15
N GLY A 9 -13.03 -6.75 -26.57
CA GLY A 9 -13.42 -5.57 -25.79
C GLY A 9 -13.97 -5.91 -24.40
N ILE A 10 -14.80 -6.94 -24.29
CA ILE A 10 -15.35 -7.40 -23.00
C ILE A 10 -14.22 -7.92 -22.10
N VAL A 11 -13.33 -8.77 -22.63
CA VAL A 11 -12.22 -9.35 -21.86
C VAL A 11 -11.25 -8.25 -21.42
N THR A 12 -10.89 -7.32 -22.30
CA THR A 12 -10.00 -6.21 -21.94
C THR A 12 -10.62 -5.31 -20.89
N PHE A 13 -11.92 -4.99 -21.00
CA PHE A 13 -12.62 -4.16 -20.03
C PHE A 13 -12.70 -4.83 -18.65
N LEU A 14 -13.12 -6.10 -18.60
CA LEU A 14 -13.19 -6.87 -17.36
C LEU A 14 -11.80 -7.09 -16.75
N GLY A 15 -10.78 -7.37 -17.57
CA GLY A 15 -9.40 -7.50 -17.13
C GLY A 15 -8.88 -6.20 -16.52
N SER A 16 -9.19 -5.05 -17.13
CA SER A 16 -8.79 -3.73 -16.61
C SER A 16 -9.47 -3.42 -15.27
N LEU A 17 -10.77 -3.71 -15.14
CA LEU A 17 -11.51 -3.57 -13.89
C LEU A 17 -10.94 -4.46 -12.79
N ALA A 18 -10.68 -5.73 -13.09
CA ALA A 18 -10.11 -6.68 -12.14
C ALA A 18 -8.71 -6.26 -11.69
N ALA A 19 -7.85 -5.83 -12.62
CA ALA A 19 -6.52 -5.32 -12.31
C ALA A 19 -6.58 -4.06 -11.44
N GLY A 20 -7.48 -3.12 -11.74
CA GLY A 20 -7.69 -1.92 -10.95
C GLY A 20 -8.19 -2.24 -9.54
N ALA A 21 -9.17 -3.12 -9.40
CA ALA A 21 -9.66 -3.57 -8.09
C ALA A 21 -8.57 -4.25 -7.27
N TYR A 22 -7.77 -5.14 -7.89
CA TYR A 22 -6.63 -5.78 -7.24
C TYR A 22 -5.59 -4.76 -6.78
N PHE A 23 -5.25 -3.78 -7.61
CA PHE A 23 -4.34 -2.70 -7.25
C PHE A 23 -4.85 -1.93 -6.03
N LEU A 24 -6.12 -1.53 -6.02
CA LEU A 24 -6.70 -0.79 -4.89
C LEU A 24 -6.74 -1.62 -3.60
N ALA A 25 -7.11 -2.89 -3.70
CA ALA A 25 -7.25 -3.76 -2.53
C ALA A 25 -5.90 -4.19 -1.94
N ARG A 26 -4.90 -4.46 -2.79
CA ARG A 26 -3.66 -5.13 -2.36
C ARG A 26 -2.42 -4.26 -2.39
N LEU A 27 -2.32 -3.35 -3.35
CA LEU A 27 -1.13 -2.53 -3.58
C LEU A 27 -1.30 -1.09 -3.05
N ARG A 28 -2.50 -0.52 -3.16
CA ARG A 28 -2.81 0.83 -2.64
C ARG A 28 -2.98 0.85 -1.12
N SER A 29 -3.21 -0.31 -0.48
CA SER A 29 -3.22 -0.37 0.97
C SER A 29 -1.84 0.08 1.45
N ARG A 30 -1.74 1.37 1.79
CA ARG A 30 -0.55 2.02 2.34
C ARG A 30 -0.30 1.34 3.67
N ARG A 31 0.39 0.21 3.63
CA ARG A 31 0.79 -0.48 4.85
C ARG A 31 1.57 0.55 5.67
N PRO A 32 1.25 0.71 6.96
CA PRO A 32 1.98 1.65 7.80
C PRO A 32 3.46 1.33 7.66
N GLN A 33 4.23 2.26 7.11
CA GLN A 33 5.66 2.08 6.90
C GLN A 33 6.37 2.82 8.02
N VAL A 34 7.42 2.22 8.56
CA VAL A 34 8.27 2.88 9.54
C VAL A 34 9.51 3.36 8.80
N GLU A 35 9.78 4.65 8.88
CA GLU A 35 11.01 5.24 8.36
C GLU A 35 11.85 5.71 9.55
N LEU A 36 13.06 5.17 9.65
CA LEU A 36 14.04 5.52 10.67
C LEU A 36 15.08 6.44 10.04
N TYR A 37 15.28 7.59 10.68
CA TYR A 37 16.26 8.60 10.28
C TYR A 37 17.38 8.61 11.31
N PHE A 38 18.61 8.50 10.84
CA PHE A 38 19.81 8.48 11.70
C PHE A 38 20.58 9.79 11.57
N ASP A 39 21.38 10.10 12.58
CA ASP A 39 22.14 11.36 12.66
C ASP A 39 23.22 11.49 11.58
N ASP A 40 23.67 10.37 11.01
CA ASP A 40 24.59 10.33 9.88
C ASP A 40 23.91 10.64 8.53
N GLY A 41 22.60 10.94 8.55
CA GLY A 41 21.79 11.22 7.37
C GLY A 41 21.32 9.97 6.63
N SER A 42 21.66 8.77 7.12
CA SER A 42 21.12 7.53 6.56
C SER A 42 19.64 7.36 6.92
N MET A 43 18.92 6.64 6.05
CA MET A 43 17.51 6.36 6.22
C MET A 43 17.26 4.87 6.01
N LEU A 44 16.46 4.28 6.89
CA LEU A 44 16.03 2.90 6.79
C LEU A 44 14.51 2.82 6.76
N ALA A 45 13.97 2.23 5.70
CA ALA A 45 12.54 2.13 5.47
C ALA A 45 12.08 0.68 5.67
N LEU A 46 11.29 0.44 6.71
CA LEU A 46 10.75 -0.86 7.05
C LEU A 46 9.30 -0.97 6.61
N ALA A 47 8.99 -2.00 5.84
CA ALA A 47 7.60 -2.36 5.56
C ALA A 47 6.87 -2.68 6.87
N GLY A 48 5.64 -2.22 7.06
CA GLY A 48 4.89 -2.43 8.32
C GLY A 48 4.65 -3.87 8.74
N ASN A 49 4.79 -4.82 7.81
CA ASN A 49 4.67 -6.25 8.09
C ASN A 49 6.03 -6.95 8.23
N ALA A 50 7.14 -6.21 8.22
CA ALA A 50 8.46 -6.73 8.51
C ALA A 50 8.58 -6.99 10.03
N PRO A 51 9.13 -8.14 10.47
CA PRO A 51 9.35 -8.43 11.89
C PRO A 51 10.11 -7.32 12.62
N GLU A 52 11.07 -6.71 11.94
CA GLU A 52 11.93 -5.63 12.44
C GLU A 52 11.14 -4.33 12.68
N ALA A 53 10.00 -4.14 11.99
CA ALA A 53 9.15 -2.97 12.17
C ALA A 53 8.28 -3.08 13.42
N ALA A 54 8.00 -4.30 13.91
CA ALA A 54 6.99 -4.54 14.94
C ALA A 54 7.19 -3.70 16.23
N PRO A 55 8.42 -3.53 16.78
CA PRO A 55 8.63 -2.70 17.97
C PRO A 55 8.37 -1.20 17.74
N PHE A 56 8.54 -0.73 16.52
CA PHE A 56 8.37 0.68 16.17
C PHE A 56 6.92 1.00 15.79
N VAL A 57 6.23 0.06 15.15
CA VAL A 57 4.82 0.19 14.75
C VAL A 57 3.92 0.35 15.98
N SER A 58 4.17 -0.39 17.06
CA SER A 58 3.41 -0.25 18.31
C SER A 58 3.56 1.15 18.92
N HIS A 59 4.78 1.65 19.06
CA HIS A 59 5.03 2.99 19.59
C HIS A 59 4.49 4.10 18.69
N ALA A 60 4.68 3.98 17.37
CA ALA A 60 4.11 4.93 16.42
C ALA A 60 2.57 4.97 16.51
N ALA A 61 1.91 3.82 16.66
CA ALA A 61 0.46 3.74 16.82
C ALA A 61 -0.02 4.39 18.13
N GLU A 62 0.71 4.19 19.24
CA GLU A 62 0.41 4.84 20.52
C GLU A 62 0.52 6.37 20.42
N ILE A 63 1.60 6.87 19.81
CA ILE A 63 1.83 8.31 19.62
C ILE A 63 0.74 8.92 18.73
N LEU A 64 0.42 8.28 17.60
CA LEU A 64 -0.64 8.75 16.68
C LEU A 64 -2.02 8.72 17.32
N LYS A 65 -2.28 7.80 18.26
CA LYS A 65 -3.53 7.76 19.01
C LYS A 65 -3.60 8.88 20.05
N ALA A 66 -2.48 9.20 20.71
CA ALA A 66 -2.40 10.26 21.71
C ALA A 66 -2.39 11.66 21.07
N SER A 67 -1.79 11.80 19.89
CA SER A 67 -1.72 13.03 19.10
C SER A 67 -2.15 12.73 17.66
N PRO A 68 -3.46 12.64 17.40
CA PRO A 68 -3.95 12.37 16.06
C PRO A 68 -3.56 13.52 15.16
N VAL A 69 -2.74 13.21 14.15
CA VAL A 69 -2.46 14.13 13.05
C VAL A 69 -3.79 14.34 12.34
N THR A 70 -4.43 15.48 12.63
CA THR A 70 -5.74 15.82 12.07
C THR A 70 -5.53 15.99 10.57
N ARG A 71 -6.35 15.30 9.78
CA ARG A 71 -6.25 15.29 8.32
C ARG A 71 -6.81 16.56 7.70
#